data_AF-A0AAU5Y4L5-F1
#
_entry.id   AF-A0AAU5Y4L5-F1
#
_cell.length_a   1.000
_cell.length_b   1.000
_cell.length_c   1.000
_cell.angle_alpha   90.00
_cell.angle_beta   90.00
_cell.angle_gamma   90.00
#
_symmetry.space_group_name_H-M   'P 1'
#
loop_
_entity.id
_entity.type
_entity.pdbx_description
1 polymer ?
#
loop_
_entity_poly.entity_id
_entity_poly.type
_entity_poly.pdbx_seq_one_letter_code
_entity_poly.pdbx_strand_id
1 'polypeptide(L)'
;MAAEIGPPHRVHTAQDVVGTLLRGNWAIFAHEWADPDGIDPKHWRDVVEAASEAAGVDVEFVIIPRRSLTVVFNRAAPPTFEQVRASIEVIEKHRA
;
A
#
# COMPACT_ATOMS: atom_id res chain seq x y z
N MET A 1 3.41 -21.32 -6.34
CA MET A 1 2.77 -20.53 -7.42
C MET A 1 3.02 -19.07 -7.11
N ALA A 2 3.84 -18.40 -7.92
CA ALA A 2 4.14 -16.98 -7.74
C ALA A 2 2.87 -16.19 -8.12
N ALA A 3 2.24 -15.56 -7.13
CA ALA A 3 1.15 -14.63 -7.40
C ALA A 3 1.69 -13.52 -8.31
N GLU A 4 1.11 -13.39 -9.49
CA GLU A 4 1.40 -12.32 -10.44
C GLU A 4 1.33 -10.99 -9.70
N ILE A 5 2.44 -10.24 -9.70
CA ILE A 5 2.50 -8.92 -9.10
C ILE A 5 1.59 -8.04 -9.95
N GLY A 6 0.37 -7.79 -9.43
CA GLY A 6 -0.59 -6.90 -10.06
C GLY A 6 0.01 -5.51 -10.25
N PRO A 7 -0.42 -4.75 -11.27
CA PRO A 7 0.00 -3.37 -11.47
C PRO A 7 -0.28 -2.56 -10.18
N PRO A 8 0.49 -1.49 -9.90
CA PRO A 8 0.26 -0.66 -8.73
C PRO A 8 -1.17 -0.12 -8.80
N HIS A 9 -2.07 -0.76 -8.05
CA HIS A 9 -3.45 -0.32 -7.98
C HIS A 9 -3.43 1.08 -7.38
N ARG A 10 -3.86 2.08 -8.15
CA ARG A 10 -4.26 3.37 -7.60
C ARG A 10 -5.44 3.08 -6.68
N VAL A 11 -5.16 2.89 -5.40
CA VAL A 11 -6.19 2.49 -4.45
C VAL A 11 -6.97 3.76 -4.10
N HIS A 12 -8.09 3.94 -4.80
CA HIS A 12 -8.89 5.16 -4.73
C HIS A 12 -9.61 5.33 -3.39
N THR A 13 -9.79 4.25 -2.62
CA THR A 13 -10.45 4.29 -1.30
C THR A 13 -9.79 3.34 -0.29
N ALA A 14 -9.90 3.64 1.00
CA ALA A 14 -9.36 2.77 2.06
C ALA A 14 -10.02 1.37 2.07
N GLN A 15 -11.26 1.24 1.63
CA GLN A 15 -11.94 -0.05 1.52
C GLN A 15 -11.29 -0.96 0.46
N ASP A 16 -10.85 -0.40 -0.67
CA ASP A 16 -10.10 -1.16 -1.67
C ASP A 16 -8.73 -1.61 -1.15
N VAL A 17 -8.09 -0.80 -0.29
CA VAL A 17 -6.84 -1.19 0.38
C VAL A 17 -7.12 -2.41 1.25
N VAL A 18 -8.10 -2.33 2.15
CA VAL A 18 -8.48 -3.43 3.04
C VAL A 18 -8.84 -4.70 2.26
N GLY A 19 -9.62 -4.58 1.18
CA GLY A 19 -9.96 -5.71 0.32
C GLY A 19 -8.73 -6.36 -0.34
N THR A 20 -7.71 -5.57 -0.66
CA THR A 20 -6.43 -6.06 -1.18
C THR A 20 -5.63 -6.79 -0.09
N LEU A 21 -5.60 -6.23 1.12
CA LEU A 21 -4.92 -6.82 2.29
C LEU A 21 -5.55 -8.15 2.72
N LEU A 22 -6.87 -8.27 2.67
CA LEU A 22 -7.61 -9.51 2.96
C LEU A 22 -7.28 -10.63 1.96
N ARG A 23 -6.94 -10.28 0.72
CA ARG A 23 -6.51 -11.25 -0.30
C ARG A 23 -5.06 -11.72 -0.13
N GLY A 24 -4.35 -11.24 0.90
CA GLY A 24 -2.93 -11.52 1.12
C GLY A 24 -2.00 -10.70 0.21
N ASN A 25 -2.53 -9.66 -0.44
CA ASN A 25 -1.74 -8.72 -1.21
C ASN A 25 -1.35 -7.51 -0.34
N TRP A 26 -0.43 -6.68 -0.83
CA TRP A 26 0.01 -5.44 -0.18
C TRP A 26 -0.35 -4.24 -1.06
N ALA A 27 -0.42 -3.06 -0.44
CA ALA A 27 -0.62 -1.80 -1.16
C ALA A 27 0.58 -0.87 -0.94
N ILE A 28 0.87 -0.05 -1.95
CA ILE A 28 1.92 0.96 -1.88
C ILE A 28 1.28 2.30 -2.17
N PHE A 29 1.50 3.24 -1.27
CA PHE A 29 1.09 4.62 -1.39
C PHE A 29 2.30 5.50 -1.71
N ALA A 30 2.30 6.14 -2.88
CA ALA A 30 3.30 7.12 -3.25
C ALA A 30 2.85 8.52 -2.80
N HIS A 31 3.63 9.20 -1.96
CA HIS A 31 3.21 10.47 -1.35
C HIS A 31 3.07 11.59 -2.38
N GLU A 32 3.73 11.48 -3.52
CA GLU A 32 3.57 12.42 -4.65
C GLU A 32 2.26 12.25 -5.42
N TRP A 33 1.54 11.16 -5.20
CA TRP A 33 0.16 10.99 -5.68
C TRP A 33 -0.85 11.51 -4.66
N ALA A 34 -0.40 11.95 -3.48
CA ALA A 34 -1.21 12.86 -2.69
C ALA A 34 -1.30 14.15 -3.50
N ASP A 35 -2.45 14.36 -4.14
CA ASP A 35 -2.79 15.60 -4.82
C ASP A 35 -2.42 16.81 -3.93
N PRO A 36 -2.10 17.99 -4.49
CA PRO A 36 -1.95 19.21 -3.69
C PRO A 36 -3.25 19.61 -2.94
N ASP A 37 -4.41 19.13 -3.42
CA ASP A 37 -5.72 19.15 -2.73
C ASP A 37 -6.09 17.78 -2.10
N GLY A 38 -5.15 16.83 -2.13
CA GLY A 38 -5.33 15.43 -1.84
C GLY A 38 -5.02 15.04 -0.40
N ILE A 39 -5.55 13.88 -0.03
CA ILE A 39 -5.42 13.28 1.29
C ILE A 39 -3.96 13.26 1.76
N ASP A 40 -3.67 13.95 2.87
CA ASP A 40 -2.40 13.89 3.58
C ASP A 40 -1.96 12.43 3.81
N PRO A 41 -0.67 12.08 3.67
CA PRO A 41 -0.17 10.73 3.94
C PRO A 41 -0.52 10.23 5.34
N LYS A 42 -0.60 11.16 6.31
CA LYS A 42 -1.05 10.88 7.67
C LYS A 42 -2.54 10.55 7.71
N HIS A 43 -3.36 11.38 7.04
CA HIS A 43 -4.80 11.14 6.96
C HIS A 43 -5.12 9.83 6.22
N TRP A 44 -4.42 9.53 5.14
CA TRP A 44 -4.54 8.25 4.44
C TRP A 44 -4.27 7.07 5.37
N ARG A 45 -3.19 7.15 6.15
CA ARG A 45 -2.83 6.12 7.13
C ARG A 45 -3.95 5.95 8.16
N ASP A 46 -4.42 7.03 8.78
CA ASP A 46 -5.49 6.99 9.79
C ASP A 46 -6.77 6.33 9.22
N VAL A 47 -7.15 6.67 7.98
CA VAL A 47 -8.35 6.10 7.32
C VAL A 47 -8.16 4.62 6.99
N VAL A 48 -6.98 4.22 6.50
CA VAL A 48 -6.68 2.81 6.21
C VAL A 48 -6.62 1.99 7.50
N GLU A 49 -5.98 2.51 8.54
CA GLU A 49 -5.87 1.86 9.85
C GLU A 49 -7.26 1.65 10.47
N ALA A 50 -8.12 2.68 10.48
CA ALA A 50 -9.49 2.56 10.97
C ALA A 50 -10.32 1.55 10.15
N ALA A 51 -10.19 1.55 8.82
CA ALA A 51 -10.89 0.61 7.97
C ALA A 51 -10.40 -0.84 8.16
N SER A 52 -9.09 -1.02 8.38
CA SER A 52 -8.48 -2.31 8.68
C SER A 52 -8.90 -2.84 10.03
N GLU A 53 -8.93 -2.00 11.07
CA GLU A 53 -9.42 -2.36 12.40
C GLU A 53 -10.89 -2.80 12.35
N ALA A 54 -11.74 -2.04 11.64
CA ALA A 54 -13.14 -2.39 11.44
C ALA A 54 -13.34 -3.73 10.70
N ALA A 55 -12.38 -4.12 9.86
CA ALA A 55 -12.38 -5.40 9.15
C ALA A 55 -11.64 -6.52 9.90
N GLY A 56 -11.06 -6.26 11.08
CA GLY A 56 -10.28 -7.22 11.84
C GLY A 56 -8.95 -7.61 11.17
N VAL A 57 -8.37 -6.72 10.37
CA VAL A 57 -7.09 -6.93 9.67
C VAL A 57 -5.98 -6.23 10.45
N ASP A 58 -5.01 -7.01 10.92
CA ASP A 58 -3.81 -6.48 11.56
C ASP A 58 -2.82 -6.00 10.48
N VAL A 59 -2.70 -4.67 10.34
CA VAL A 59 -1.91 -4.04 9.26
C VAL A 59 -0.61 -3.45 9.79
N GLU A 60 0.43 -3.52 8.96
CA GLU A 60 1.73 -2.90 9.23
C GLU A 60 2.06 -1.88 8.15
N PHE A 61 2.56 -0.71 8.58
CA PHE A 61 2.93 0.39 7.70
C PHE A 61 4.45 0.59 7.71
N VAL A 62 5.08 0.39 6.55
CA VAL A 62 6.51 0.62 6.36
C VAL A 62 6.72 1.85 5.50
N ILE A 63 7.23 2.92 6.12
CA ILE A 63 7.56 4.17 5.44
C ILE A 63 8.97 4.05 4.86
N ILE A 64 9.14 4.40 3.58
CA ILE A 64 10.41 4.46 2.87
C ILE A 64 10.72 5.92 2.54
N PRO A 65 11.40 6.67 3.44
CA PRO A 65 11.54 8.12 3.33
C PRO A 65 12.29 8.55 2.08
N ARG A 66 13.31 7.78 1.68
CA ARG A 66 14.14 8.08 0.49
C ARG A 66 13.37 8.07 -0.83
N ARG A 67 12.20 7.43 -0.88
CA ARG A 67 11.38 7.28 -2.09
C ARG A 67 10.03 7.96 -1.98
N SER A 68 9.71 8.54 -0.81
CA SER A 68 8.39 9.07 -0.46
C SER A 68 7.27 8.05 -0.69
N LEU A 69 7.51 6.81 -0.24
CA LEU A 69 6.56 5.69 -0.37
C LEU A 69 6.17 5.17 1.01
N THR A 70 4.93 4.76 1.18
CA THR A 70 4.44 3.96 2.31
C THR A 70 3.94 2.63 1.79
N VAL A 71 4.45 1.53 2.33
CA VAL A 71 3.96 0.18 2.05
C VAL A 71 3.04 -0.23 3.19
N VAL A 72 1.86 -0.77 2.88
CA VAL A 72 0.96 -1.37 3.86
C VAL A 72 0.69 -2.82 3.49
N PHE A 73 0.74 -3.70 4.50
CA PHE A 73 0.45 -5.11 4.32
C PHE A 73 -0.21 -5.71 5.57
N ASN A 74 -0.85 -6.86 5.39
CA ASN A 74 -1.42 -7.63 6.49
C ASN A 74 -0.32 -8.42 7.22
N ARG A 75 -0.21 -8.28 8.55
CA ARG A 75 0.76 -9.01 9.38
C ARG A 75 0.56 -10.52 9.36
N ALA A 76 -0.66 -10.99 9.12
CA ALA A 76 -0.95 -12.42 8.98
C ALA A 76 -0.40 -13.00 7.66
N ALA A 77 -0.15 -12.16 6.66
CA ALA A 77 0.37 -12.55 5.34
C ALA A 77 1.40 -11.51 4.85
N PRO A 78 2.58 -11.42 5.50
CA PRO A 78 3.56 -10.41 5.16
C PRO A 78 4.17 -10.71 3.78
N PRO A 79 4.33 -9.70 2.90
CA PRO A 79 5.01 -9.86 1.63
C PRO A 79 6.51 -10.08 1.84
N THR A 80 7.14 -10.78 0.91
CA THR A 80 8.60 -10.91 0.91
C THR A 80 9.27 -9.62 0.44
N PHE A 81 10.52 -9.42 0.87
CA PHE A 81 11.30 -8.25 0.45
C PHE A 81 11.41 -8.13 -1.08
N GLU A 82 11.57 -9.25 -1.80
CA GLU A 82 11.66 -9.24 -3.25
C GLU A 82 10.37 -8.79 -3.93
N GLN A 83 9.22 -9.19 -3.40
CA GLN A 83 7.91 -8.75 -3.89
C GLN A 83 7.70 -7.25 -3.68
N VAL A 84 8.08 -6.74 -2.51
CA VAL A 84 8.03 -5.30 -2.22
C VAL A 84 8.99 -4.55 -3.14
N ARG A 85 10.23 -5.03 -3.33
CA ARG A 85 11.21 -4.43 -4.25
C ARG A 85 10.68 -4.37 -5.68
N ALA A 86 10.16 -5.48 -6.20
CA ALA A 86 9.61 -5.55 -7.56
C ALA A 86 8.44 -4.57 -7.75
N SER A 87 7.58 -4.42 -6.74
CA SER A 87 6.47 -3.46 -6.78
C SER A 87 6.95 -2.01 -6.79
N ILE A 88 7.97 -1.69 -5.98
CA ILE A 88 8.61 -0.37 -5.97
C ILE A 88 9.23 -0.07 -7.34
N GLU A 89 9.94 -1.03 -7.94
CA GLU A 89 10.54 -0.87 -9.26
C GLU A 89 9.48 -0.58 -10.35
N VAL A 90 8.30 -1.19 -10.28
CA VAL A 90 7.19 -0.90 -11.22
C VAL A 90 6.67 0.52 -11.02
N ILE A 91 6.50 0.97 -9.77
CA ILE A 91 6.08 2.36 -9.47
C ILE A 91 7.11 3.36 -9.98
N GLU A 92 8.40 3.08 -9.75
CA GLU A 92 9.48 3.94 -10.23
C GLU A 92 9.55 4.00 -11.76
N LYS A 93 9.30 2.88 -12.45
CA LYS A 93 9.20 2.88 -13.93
C LYS A 93 8.01 3.68 -14.43
N HIS A 94 6.90 3.73 -13.69
CA HIS A 94 5.76 4.58 -14.01
C HIS A 94 5.98 6.07 -13.71
N ARG A 95 7.00 6.41 -12.90
CA ARG A 95 7.39 7.78 -12.55
C ARG A 95 8.30 8.42 -13.61
N ALA A 96 9.01 7.62 -14.42
CA ALA A 96 9.96 8.07 -15.46
C ALA A 96 9.27 8.38 -16.80
#